data_AF-A0A443J9V0-F1
#
_entry.id   AF-A0A443J9V0-F1
#
_cell.length_a   1.000
_cell.length_b   1.000
_cell.length_c   1.000
_cell.angle_alpha   90.00
_cell.angle_beta   90.00
_cell.angle_gamma   90.00
#
_symmetry.space_group_name_H-M   'P 1'
#
loop_
_entity.id
_entity.type
_entity.pdbx_description
1 polymer ?
#
loop_
_entity_poly.entity_id
_entity_poly.type
_entity_poly.pdbx_seq_one_letter_code
_entity_poly.pdbx_strand_id
1 'polypeptide(L)'
;MPVDPADLTAPSRWSGPAAVTLRDFLAGHPARNIGAMEDHQIALDYPLLGLIKHCETLCEAACCGVDAFDFSPIHIASSLIRYTGKIESEEVDKVLSQLRNLDVEAERLTRDGGTTSIEVMNQVFNGPALFALSATIRDSLTKAVQLVADVQRFS
;
A
#
# COMPACT_ATOMS: atom_id res chain seq x y z
N MET A 1 13.58 21.49 -51.21
CA MET A 1 13.98 20.32 -52.01
C MET A 1 12.85 19.33 -51.99
N PRO A 2 12.20 19.03 -53.13
CA PRO A 2 11.13 18.05 -53.19
C PRO A 2 11.74 16.64 -53.27
N VAL A 3 11.22 15.72 -52.45
CA VAL A 3 11.55 14.29 -52.51
C VAL A 3 10.48 13.58 -53.34
N ASP A 4 10.92 12.91 -54.40
CA ASP A 4 10.13 12.05 -55.27
C ASP A 4 9.59 10.80 -54.54
N PRO A 5 8.33 10.38 -54.80
CA PRO A 5 7.80 9.11 -54.34
C PRO A 5 7.86 8.07 -55.48
N ALA A 6 8.92 7.28 -55.52
CA ALA A 6 8.97 6.08 -56.37
C ALA A 6 9.81 5.01 -55.68
N ASP A 7 9.15 4.05 -55.01
CA ASP A 7 9.44 2.63 -55.23
C ASP A 7 8.38 1.75 -54.52
N LEU A 8 7.48 1.16 -55.30
CA LEU A 8 6.53 0.14 -54.87
C LEU A 8 6.74 -1.09 -55.74
N THR A 9 7.79 -1.87 -55.50
CA THR A 9 7.87 -3.25 -55.99
C THR A 9 8.66 -4.16 -55.03
N ALA A 10 7.95 -5.09 -54.37
CA ALA A 10 8.25 -6.53 -54.29
C ALA A 10 7.71 -7.18 -52.99
N PRO A 11 6.96 -8.30 -53.08
CA PRO A 11 6.58 -9.10 -51.92
C PRO A 11 7.72 -10.06 -51.53
N SER A 12 8.29 -9.88 -50.34
CA SER A 12 9.23 -10.84 -49.76
C SER A 12 8.48 -12.06 -49.20
N ARG A 13 8.86 -13.24 -49.70
CA ARG A 13 8.45 -14.56 -49.22
C ARG A 13 8.67 -14.67 -47.72
N TRP A 14 7.57 -14.73 -46.97
CA TRP A 14 7.58 -15.23 -45.60
C TRP A 14 7.74 -16.76 -45.62
N SER A 15 8.91 -17.25 -45.22
CA SER A 15 9.11 -18.63 -44.82
C SER A 15 8.71 -18.77 -43.36
N GLY A 16 7.45 -19.12 -43.11
CA GLY A 16 6.96 -19.41 -41.76
C GLY A 16 7.64 -20.66 -41.17
N PRO A 17 7.86 -20.71 -39.86
CA PRO A 17 8.32 -21.93 -39.20
C PRO A 17 7.23 -23.01 -39.24
N ALA A 18 7.68 -24.26 -39.24
CA ALA A 18 6.87 -25.47 -39.31
C ALA A 18 5.67 -25.42 -38.34
N ALA A 19 4.54 -25.95 -38.81
CA ALA A 19 3.31 -26.11 -38.04
C ALA A 19 3.58 -26.92 -36.76
N VAL A 20 3.77 -26.23 -35.64
CA VAL A 20 3.63 -26.81 -34.31
C VAL A 20 2.16 -27.18 -34.18
N THR A 21 1.87 -28.47 -34.02
CA THR A 21 0.49 -28.93 -33.97
C THR A 21 -0.14 -28.51 -32.65
N LEU A 22 -1.45 -28.21 -32.67
CA LEU A 22 -2.22 -27.80 -31.49
C LEU A 22 -2.13 -28.82 -30.32
N ARG A 23 -1.70 -30.06 -30.60
CA ARG A 23 -1.46 -31.10 -29.60
C ARG A 23 -0.15 -30.93 -28.84
N ASP A 24 0.89 -30.36 -29.46
CA ASP A 24 2.19 -30.16 -28.84
C ASP A 24 2.16 -29.02 -27.80
N PHE A 25 1.26 -28.05 -27.97
CA PHE A 25 1.06 -26.96 -27.00
C PHE A 25 0.29 -27.41 -25.74
N LEU A 26 -0.49 -28.48 -25.82
CA LEU A 26 -1.40 -28.92 -24.74
C LEU A 26 -0.82 -30.02 -23.84
N ALA A 27 0.38 -30.54 -24.12
CA ALA A 27 0.92 -31.72 -23.44
C ALA A 27 2.03 -31.43 -22.40
N GLY A 28 2.38 -30.17 -22.13
CA GLY A 28 3.62 -29.84 -21.42
C GLY A 28 3.54 -28.85 -20.27
N HIS A 29 2.37 -28.55 -19.71
CA HIS A 29 2.28 -27.68 -18.54
C HIS A 29 1.83 -28.50 -17.33
N PRO A 30 2.73 -28.81 -16.37
CA PRO A 30 2.27 -29.34 -15.10
C PRO A 30 1.31 -28.31 -14.52
N ALA A 31 0.12 -28.77 -14.14
CA ALA A 31 -0.84 -27.99 -13.38
C ALA A 31 -0.11 -27.45 -12.15
N ARG A 32 0.29 -26.17 -12.20
CA ARG A 32 0.65 -25.44 -11.00
C ARG A 32 -0.60 -25.49 -10.13
N ASN A 33 -0.52 -26.22 -9.02
CA ASN A 33 -1.48 -26.12 -7.94
C ASN A 33 -1.59 -24.64 -7.57
N ILE A 34 -2.61 -23.96 -8.10
CA ILE A 34 -3.08 -22.69 -7.59
C ILE A 34 -3.78 -23.08 -6.29
N GLY A 35 -2.99 -23.34 -5.25
CA GLY A 35 -3.50 -23.44 -3.90
C GLY A 35 -4.29 -22.17 -3.63
N ALA A 36 -5.50 -22.32 -3.08
CA ALA A 36 -6.35 -21.20 -2.71
C ALA A 36 -5.49 -20.16 -2.00
N MET A 37 -5.33 -18.99 -2.63
CA MET A 37 -4.78 -17.82 -1.98
C MET A 37 -5.82 -17.45 -0.92
N GLU A 38 -5.66 -17.93 0.30
CA GLU A 38 -6.40 -17.41 1.43
C GLU A 38 -6.01 -15.94 1.54
N ASP A 39 -6.94 -15.05 1.20
CA ASP A 39 -6.77 -13.60 1.31
C ASP A 39 -6.57 -13.25 2.78
N HIS A 40 -5.32 -13.16 3.19
CA HIS A 40 -4.96 -12.77 4.55
C HIS A 40 -5.23 -11.28 4.71
N GLN A 41 -6.28 -10.92 5.43
CA GLN A 41 -6.68 -9.52 5.65
C GLN A 41 -6.36 -9.09 7.09
N ILE A 42 -5.74 -7.93 7.25
CA ILE A 42 -5.55 -7.28 8.55
C ILE A 42 -6.78 -6.42 8.84
N ALA A 43 -7.47 -6.73 9.95
CA ALA A 43 -8.45 -5.84 10.54
C ALA A 43 -7.75 -4.85 11.48
N LEU A 44 -7.94 -3.55 11.26
CA LEU A 44 -7.41 -2.50 12.12
C LEU A 44 -8.44 -2.12 13.18
N ASP A 45 -8.00 -2.06 14.43
CA ASP A 45 -8.82 -1.62 15.56
C ASP A 45 -8.64 -0.12 15.86
N TYR A 46 -9.57 0.44 16.64
CA TYR A 46 -9.38 1.76 17.26
C TYR A 46 -8.29 1.71 18.33
N PRO A 47 -7.50 2.78 18.51
CA PRO A 47 -7.59 4.10 17.84
C PRO A 47 -6.93 4.20 16.45
N LEU A 48 -6.04 3.29 16.06
CA LEU A 48 -5.29 3.39 14.80
C LEU A 48 -6.19 3.47 13.56
N LEU A 49 -7.29 2.72 13.51
CA LEU A 49 -8.28 2.82 12.44
C LEU A 49 -8.84 4.24 12.31
N GLY A 50 -9.20 4.86 13.44
CA GLY A 50 -9.75 6.21 13.47
C GLY A 50 -8.73 7.26 13.02
N LEU A 51 -7.47 7.07 13.38
CA LEU A 51 -6.36 7.91 12.95
C LEU A 51 -6.13 7.81 11.43
N ILE A 52 -6.04 6.59 10.88
CA ILE A 52 -5.84 6.37 9.44
C ILE A 52 -6.99 6.98 8.64
N LYS A 53 -8.24 6.75 9.05
CA LYS A 53 -9.41 7.38 8.40
C LYS A 53 -9.37 8.91 8.46
N HIS A 54 -8.82 9.50 9.52
CA HIS A 54 -8.67 10.96 9.59
C HIS A 54 -7.61 11.48 8.61
N CYS A 55 -6.62 10.66 8.26
CA CYS A 55 -5.56 11.04 7.33
C CYS A 55 -5.98 10.91 5.85
N GLU A 56 -7.13 10.31 5.56
CA GLU A 56 -7.74 10.26 4.22
C GLU A 56 -8.23 11.67 3.81
N THR A 57 -7.37 12.44 3.15
CA THR A 57 -7.58 13.89 2.93
C THR A 57 -7.41 14.33 1.48
N LEU A 58 -6.76 13.53 0.63
CA LEU A 58 -6.45 13.91 -0.76
C LEU A 58 -7.49 13.39 -1.75
N CYS A 59 -8.00 12.18 -1.51
CA CYS A 59 -8.86 11.41 -2.40
C CYS A 59 -9.63 10.38 -1.54
N GLU A 60 -10.52 9.61 -2.15
CA GLU A 60 -11.11 8.42 -1.50
C GLU A 60 -10.18 7.21 -1.71
N ALA A 61 -9.98 6.40 -0.67
CA ALA A 61 -9.17 5.18 -0.72
C ALA A 61 -9.64 4.21 -1.81
N ALA A 62 -10.94 4.20 -2.12
CA ALA A 62 -11.51 3.40 -3.20
C ALA A 62 -10.94 3.76 -4.59
N CYS A 63 -10.49 5.00 -4.80
CA CYS A 63 -9.94 5.48 -6.06
C CYS A 63 -8.42 5.53 -6.06
N CYS A 64 -7.82 6.05 -4.99
CA CYS A 64 -6.38 6.34 -4.94
C CYS A 64 -5.58 5.37 -4.04
N GLY A 65 -6.24 4.40 -3.40
CA GLY A 65 -5.59 3.43 -2.52
C GLY A 65 -4.80 4.12 -1.40
N VAL A 66 -3.56 3.70 -1.19
CA VAL A 66 -2.65 4.28 -0.18
C VAL A 66 -2.34 5.77 -0.42
N ASP A 67 -2.41 6.25 -1.67
CA ASP A 67 -2.10 7.64 -2.00
C ASP A 67 -3.24 8.61 -1.60
N ALA A 68 -4.40 8.08 -1.15
CA ALA A 68 -5.48 8.88 -0.58
C ALA A 68 -5.14 9.47 0.80
N PHE A 69 -4.13 8.89 1.47
CA PHE A 69 -3.80 9.18 2.87
C PHE A 69 -2.59 10.12 2.97
N ASP A 70 -2.73 11.21 3.73
CA ASP A 70 -1.62 12.08 4.11
C ASP A 70 -1.30 11.92 5.60
N PHE A 71 -0.24 11.15 5.88
CA PHE A 71 0.30 10.94 7.22
C PHE A 71 1.24 12.06 7.67
N SER A 72 1.02 13.31 7.25
CA SER A 72 1.78 14.44 7.77
C SER A 72 1.60 14.60 9.29
N PRO A 73 2.64 15.03 10.03
CA PRO A 73 2.52 15.26 11.47
C PRO A 73 1.38 16.23 11.85
N ILE A 74 1.03 17.15 10.94
CA ILE A 74 -0.04 18.13 11.16
C ILE A 74 -1.41 17.44 11.18
N HIS A 75 -1.70 16.55 10.22
CA HIS A 75 -2.95 15.80 10.20
C HIS A 75 -3.07 14.84 11.38
N ILE A 76 -1.97 14.17 11.76
CA ILE A 76 -1.96 13.33 12.95
C ILE A 76 -2.21 14.17 14.22
N ALA A 77 -1.54 15.32 14.37
CA ALA A 77 -1.77 16.22 15.51
C ALA A 77 -3.22 16.68 15.59
N SER A 78 -3.81 17.09 14.46
CA SER A 78 -5.22 17.45 14.34
C SER A 78 -6.13 16.31 14.82
N SER A 79 -5.87 15.07 14.38
CA SER A 79 -6.64 13.90 14.81
C SER A 79 -6.59 13.72 16.33
N LEU A 80 -5.40 13.81 16.93
CA LEU A 80 -5.19 13.53 18.36
C LEU A 80 -5.87 14.54 19.28
N ILE A 81 -6.01 15.80 18.86
CA ILE A 81 -6.58 16.85 19.70
C ILE A 81 -8.05 17.14 19.39
N ARG A 82 -8.65 16.51 18.38
CA ARG A 82 -9.93 16.92 17.80
C ARG A 82 -11.11 16.96 18.78
N TYR A 83 -11.07 16.12 19.82
CA TYR A 83 -12.18 15.99 20.76
C TYR A 83 -11.99 16.77 22.05
N THR A 84 -10.79 16.77 22.60
CA THR A 84 -10.50 17.32 23.94
C THR A 84 -9.60 18.55 23.89
N GLY A 85 -9.04 18.88 22.73
CA GLY A 85 -7.99 19.89 22.58
C GLY A 85 -6.65 19.48 23.19
N LYS A 86 -6.52 18.25 23.69
CA LYS A 86 -5.33 17.73 24.35
C LYS A 86 -5.01 16.34 23.82
N ILE A 87 -3.73 15.97 23.85
CA ILE A 87 -3.33 14.60 23.54
C ILE A 87 -3.56 13.74 24.78
N GLU A 88 -4.28 12.64 24.61
CA GLU A 88 -4.40 11.59 25.61
C GLU A 88 -3.26 10.58 25.43
N SER A 89 -2.37 10.50 26.42
CA SER A 89 -1.18 9.63 26.34
C SER A 89 -1.55 8.16 26.15
N GLU A 90 -2.63 7.70 26.79
CA GLU A 90 -3.14 6.34 26.66
C GLU A 90 -3.55 6.02 25.20
N GLU A 91 -4.12 6.98 24.48
CA GLU A 91 -4.48 6.80 23.07
C GLU A 91 -3.23 6.66 22.21
N VAL A 92 -2.22 7.50 22.43
CA VAL A 92 -0.93 7.43 21.74
C VAL A 92 -0.25 6.08 21.98
N ASP A 93 -0.22 5.61 23.23
CA ASP A 93 0.36 4.32 23.59
C ASP A 93 -0.34 3.14 22.90
N LYS A 94 -1.68 3.21 22.79
CA LYS A 94 -2.48 2.23 22.04
C LYS A 94 -2.15 2.24 20.55
N VAL A 95 -2.08 3.42 19.92
CA VAL A 95 -1.66 3.54 18.51
C VAL A 95 -0.28 2.94 18.31
N LEU A 96 0.69 3.28 19.16
CA LEU A 96 2.05 2.73 19.09
C LEU A 96 2.06 1.21 19.24
N SER A 97 1.23 0.65 20.12
CA SER A 97 1.10 -0.80 20.25
C SER A 97 0.51 -1.46 19.02
N GLN A 98 -0.50 -0.85 18.39
CA GLN A 98 -1.09 -1.37 17.16
C GLN A 98 -0.11 -1.31 15.98
N LEU A 99 0.70 -0.24 15.89
CA LEU A 99 1.77 -0.15 14.90
C LEU A 99 2.85 -1.22 15.10
N ARG A 100 3.20 -1.57 16.35
CA ARG A 100 4.12 -2.71 16.60
C ARG A 100 3.54 -4.04 16.11
N ASN A 101 2.24 -4.25 16.24
CA ASN A 101 1.61 -5.46 15.70
C ASN A 101 1.71 -5.50 14.17
N LEU A 102 1.59 -4.35 13.48
CA LEU A 102 1.83 -4.27 12.04
C LEU A 102 3.29 -4.58 11.67
N ASP A 103 4.26 -4.17 12.50
CA ASP A 103 5.67 -4.52 12.27
C ASP A 103 5.88 -6.04 12.38
N VAL A 104 5.31 -6.70 13.38
CA VAL A 104 5.40 -8.16 13.55
C VAL A 104 4.80 -8.88 12.34
N GLU A 105 3.67 -8.39 11.84
CA GLU A 105 3.04 -8.95 10.66
C GLU A 105 3.85 -8.69 9.38
N ALA A 106 4.45 -7.50 9.25
CA ALA A 106 5.35 -7.17 8.17
C ALA A 106 6.60 -8.06 8.16
N GLU A 107 7.19 -8.36 9.32
CA GLU A 107 8.30 -9.29 9.47
C GLU A 107 7.89 -10.71 9.07
N ARG A 108 6.70 -11.17 9.49
CA ARG A 108 6.15 -12.47 9.10
C ARG A 108 6.02 -12.58 7.58
N LEU A 109 5.39 -11.60 6.94
CA LEU A 109 5.22 -11.54 5.48
C LEU A 109 6.56 -11.45 4.73
N THR A 110 7.54 -10.76 5.29
CA THR A 110 8.89 -10.66 4.70
C THR A 110 9.61 -12.02 4.73
N ARG A 111 9.50 -12.75 5.84
CA ARG A 111 10.17 -14.04 6.03
C ARG A 111 9.48 -15.17 5.26
N ASP A 112 8.16 -15.25 5.37
CA ASP A 112 7.38 -16.38 4.87
C ASP A 112 6.97 -16.16 3.39
N GLY A 113 7.12 -14.92 2.90
CA GLY A 113 6.57 -14.47 1.63
C GLY A 113 5.06 -14.26 1.71
N GLY A 114 4.51 -13.56 0.72
CA GLY A 114 3.07 -13.32 0.60
C GLY A 114 2.69 -11.87 0.79
N THR A 115 1.39 -11.66 0.90
CA THR A 115 0.76 -10.35 0.96
C THR A 115 -0.42 -10.35 1.92
N THR A 116 -0.78 -9.17 2.39
CA THR A 116 -1.99 -8.93 3.16
C THR A 116 -2.74 -7.72 2.63
N SER A 117 -4.03 -7.63 2.87
CA SER A 117 -4.83 -6.44 2.56
C SER A 117 -5.20 -5.68 3.83
N ILE A 118 -5.21 -4.34 3.72
CA ILE A 118 -5.84 -3.47 4.72
C ILE A 118 -7.05 -2.84 4.03
N GLU A 119 -8.24 -3.32 4.38
CA GLU A 119 -9.50 -2.96 3.70
C GLU A 119 -9.75 -1.45 3.66
N VAL A 120 -9.54 -0.75 4.77
CA VAL A 120 -9.77 0.70 4.84
C VAL A 120 -8.89 1.49 3.86
N MET A 121 -7.74 0.93 3.46
CA MET A 121 -6.83 1.57 2.51
C MET A 121 -7.01 1.06 1.07
N ASN A 122 -7.90 0.07 0.87
CA ASN A 122 -8.11 -0.62 -0.40
C ASN A 122 -6.78 -1.04 -1.08
N GLN A 123 -5.82 -1.49 -0.28
CA GLN A 123 -4.44 -1.72 -0.72
C GLN A 123 -3.93 -3.07 -0.22
N VAL A 124 -3.20 -3.76 -1.10
CA VAL A 124 -2.43 -4.96 -0.79
C VAL A 124 -0.99 -4.58 -0.46
N PHE A 125 -0.47 -5.12 0.63
CA PHE A 125 0.86 -4.89 1.15
C PHE A 125 1.66 -6.20 1.18
N ASN A 126 2.92 -6.13 0.77
CA ASN A 126 3.93 -7.12 1.17
C ASN A 126 4.61 -6.65 2.46
N GLY A 127 5.48 -7.50 3.03
CA GLY A 127 6.19 -7.18 4.27
C GLY A 127 6.90 -5.81 4.26
N PRO A 128 7.80 -5.53 3.30
CA PRO A 128 8.48 -4.23 3.23
C PRO A 128 7.54 -3.02 3.12
N ALA A 129 6.46 -3.12 2.35
CA ALA A 129 5.49 -2.04 2.19
C ALA A 129 4.69 -1.80 3.48
N LEU A 130 4.26 -2.86 4.17
CA LEU A 130 3.55 -2.76 5.45
C LEU A 130 4.46 -2.14 6.53
N PHE A 131 5.73 -2.55 6.56
CA PHE A 131 6.73 -1.97 7.46
C PHE A 131 6.93 -0.48 7.19
N ALA A 132 7.07 -0.08 5.92
CA ALA A 132 7.24 1.32 5.54
C ALA A 132 6.03 2.18 5.94
N LEU A 133 4.81 1.66 5.79
CA LEU A 133 3.59 2.31 6.26
C LEU A 133 3.63 2.52 7.78
N SER A 134 3.89 1.46 8.54
CA SER A 134 3.94 1.51 10.00
C SER A 134 5.01 2.48 10.52
N ALA A 135 6.20 2.48 9.91
CA ALA A 135 7.29 3.40 10.22
C ALA A 135 6.90 4.86 9.92
N THR A 136 6.27 5.12 8.78
CA THR A 136 5.80 6.46 8.40
C THR A 136 4.81 7.01 9.42
N ILE A 137 3.81 6.23 9.80
CA ILE A 137 2.80 6.66 10.78
C ILE A 137 3.46 6.91 12.15
N ARG A 138 4.38 6.05 12.59
CA ARG A 138 5.09 6.18 13.87
C ARG A 138 5.95 7.43 13.96
N ASP A 139 6.72 7.70 12.91
CA ASP A 139 7.58 8.89 12.84
C ASP A 139 6.74 10.16 12.86
N SER A 140 5.65 10.18 12.08
CA SER A 140 4.74 11.32 12.06
C SER A 140 3.97 11.48 13.37
N LEU A 141 3.60 10.39 14.05
CA LEU A 141 2.97 10.41 15.36
C LEU A 141 3.89 11.04 16.41
N THR A 142 5.17 10.66 16.40
CA THR A 142 6.18 11.24 17.32
C THR A 142 6.34 12.74 17.08
N LYS A 143 6.42 13.16 15.81
CA LYS A 143 6.48 14.58 15.43
C LYS A 143 5.20 15.33 15.80
N ALA A 144 4.03 14.70 15.66
CA ALA A 144 2.74 15.28 16.02
C ALA A 144 2.62 15.54 17.52
N VAL A 145 3.04 14.59 18.36
CA VAL A 145 3.09 14.76 19.82
C VAL A 145 4.00 15.92 20.20
N GLN A 146 5.18 16.00 19.60
CA GLN A 146 6.13 17.09 19.82
C GLN A 146 5.54 18.46 19.40
N LEU A 147 4.89 18.52 18.23
CA LEU A 147 4.27 19.73 17.71
C LEU A 147 3.21 20.29 18.68
N VAL A 148 2.32 19.44 19.19
CA VAL A 148 1.28 19.87 20.14
C VAL A 148 1.90 20.32 21.46
N ALA A 149 2.90 19.60 21.97
CA ALA A 149 3.61 19.98 23.18
C ALA A 149 4.28 21.36 23.04
N ASP A 150 4.85 21.68 21.89
CA ASP A 150 5.46 22.98 21.63
C ASP A 150 4.43 24.11 21.58
N VAL A 151 3.30 23.91 20.88
CA VAL A 151 2.21 24.91 20.84
C VAL A 151 1.66 25.19 22.24
N GLN A 152 1.46 24.16 23.06
CA GLN A 152 0.97 24.29 24.44
C GLN A 152 1.95 25.01 25.38
N ARG A 153 3.25 25.01 25.09
CA ARG A 153 4.24 25.77 25.88
C ARG A 153 4.20 27.27 25.61
N PHE A 154 3.71 27.68 24.44
CA PHE A 154 3.64 29.09 24.02
C PHE A 154 2.23 29.69 24.12
N SER A 155 1.25 28.91 24.58
CA SER A 155 -0.14 29.35 24.81
C SER A 155 -0.35 29.75 26.26
#